data_AF-A0A3B1JSB8-F1
#
_entry.id   AF-A0A3B1JSB8-F1
#
_cell.length_a   1.000
_cell.length_b   1.000
_cell.length_c   1.000
_cell.angle_alpha   90.00
_cell.angle_beta   90.00
_cell.angle_gamma   90.00
#
_symmetry.space_group_name_H-M   'P 1'
#
loop_
_entity.id
_entity.type
_entity.pdbx_description
1 polymer ?
#
loop_
_entity_poly.entity_id
_entity_poly.type
_entity_poly.pdbx_seq_one_letter_code
_entity_poly.pdbx_strand_id
1 'polypeptide(L)'
;MYFKGIEAGRFPYFPEADTVIYAISTAICFQAAVMEVQNLRPSYWKFLLRLTKGRFALMNRKVLDVFGTEASKHFKGFTPKLDPKYMLVPPGVDVALS
;
A
#
# COMPACT_ATOMS: atom_id res chain seq x y z
N MET A 1 -8.58 14.59 15.86
CA MET A 1 -9.16 15.80 15.25
C MET A 1 -10.69 15.71 15.21
N TYR A 2 -11.26 14.63 14.66
CA TYR A 2 -12.72 14.36 14.69
C TYR A 2 -13.32 14.28 16.11
N PHE A 3 -12.81 13.41 16.99
CA PHE A 3 -13.32 13.27 18.37
C PHE A 3 -13.25 14.55 19.20
N LYS A 4 -12.14 15.30 19.12
CA LYS A 4 -12.02 16.62 19.76
C LYS A 4 -13.06 17.63 19.26
N GLY A 5 -13.48 17.51 18.01
CA GLY A 5 -14.54 18.35 17.44
C GLY A 5 -15.95 17.92 17.88
N ILE A 6 -16.16 16.65 18.18
CA ILE A 6 -17.38 16.14 18.82
C ILE A 6 -17.46 16.62 20.27
N GLU A 7 -16.36 16.50 21.02
CA GLU A 7 -16.25 17.00 22.41
C GLU A 7 -16.52 18.51 22.50
N ALA A 8 -16.12 19.27 21.46
CA ALA A 8 -16.40 20.70 21.34
C ALA A 8 -17.81 21.02 20.82
N GLY A 9 -18.67 20.01 20.59
CA GLY A 9 -20.04 20.17 20.12
C GLY A 9 -20.18 20.66 18.66
N ARG A 10 -19.12 20.61 17.86
CA ARG A 10 -19.10 21.16 16.49
C ARG A 10 -19.48 20.16 15.41
N PHE A 11 -19.42 18.85 15.69
CA PHE A 11 -19.75 17.79 14.73
C PHE A 11 -20.67 16.74 15.35
N PRO A 12 -21.63 16.19 14.58
CA PRO A 12 -22.41 15.04 15.00
C PRO A 12 -21.54 13.78 15.09
N TYR A 13 -21.81 12.94 16.10
CA TYR A 13 -21.22 11.61 16.21
C TYR A 13 -21.95 10.65 15.26
N PHE A 14 -21.19 9.98 14.40
CA PHE A 14 -21.71 8.87 13.60
C PHE A 14 -21.29 7.55 14.23
N PRO A 15 -22.16 6.53 14.27
CA PRO A 15 -21.77 5.17 14.65
C PRO A 15 -20.58 4.71 13.80
N GLU A 16 -19.60 4.05 14.42
CA GLU A 16 -18.42 3.46 13.74
C GLU A 16 -17.50 4.46 13.03
N ALA A 17 -17.62 5.75 13.33
CA ALA A 17 -16.77 6.78 12.71
C ALA A 17 -15.27 6.55 12.97
N ASP A 18 -14.90 5.96 14.12
CA ASP A 18 -13.54 5.53 14.42
C ASP A 18 -13.03 4.50 13.40
N THR A 19 -13.88 3.51 13.07
CA THR A 19 -13.59 2.44 12.12
C THR A 19 -13.44 2.99 10.71
N VAL A 20 -14.32 3.90 10.29
CA VAL A 20 -14.24 4.55 8.98
C VAL A 20 -12.97 5.37 8.86
N ILE A 21 -12.66 6.18 9.87
CA ILE A 21 -11.43 6.99 9.89
C ILE A 21 -10.20 6.09 9.85
N TYR A 22 -10.20 4.99 10.60
CA TYR A 22 -9.13 4.01 10.58
C TYR A 22 -8.97 3.37 9.20
N ALA A 23 -10.06 2.96 8.56
CA ALA A 23 -10.06 2.34 7.24
C ALA A 23 -9.50 3.28 6.17
N ILE A 24 -9.99 4.53 6.11
CA ILE A 24 -9.52 5.54 5.16
C ILE A 24 -8.04 5.86 5.38
N SER A 25 -7.64 6.08 6.64
CA SER A 25 -6.24 6.36 6.98
C SER A 25 -5.32 5.21 6.60
N THR A 26 -5.78 3.97 6.82
CA THR A 26 -5.05 2.77 6.45
C THR A 26 -4.96 2.62 4.93
N ALA A 27 -6.02 2.93 4.19
CA ALA A 27 -6.03 2.91 2.73
C ALA A 27 -5.04 3.91 2.11
N ILE A 28 -4.97 5.14 2.66
CA ILE A 28 -3.99 6.15 2.23
C ILE A 28 -2.57 5.65 2.50
N CYS A 29 -2.31 5.08 3.69
CA CYS A 29 -1.01 4.48 4.00
C CYS A 29 -0.65 3.36 3.00
N PHE A 30 -1.61 2.51 2.64
CA PHE A 30 -1.40 1.45 1.65
C PHE A 30 -1.06 2.04 0.28
N GLN A 31 -1.81 3.02 -0.21
CA GLN A 31 -1.56 3.66 -1.50
C GLN A 31 -0.14 4.23 -1.58
N ALA A 32 0.27 5.00 -0.57
CA ALA A 32 1.62 5.55 -0.49
C ALA A 32 2.69 4.44 -0.44
N ALA A 33 2.43 3.36 0.31
CA ALA A 33 3.38 2.26 0.43
C ALA A 33 3.46 1.35 -0.82
N VAL A 34 2.43 1.36 -1.67
CA VAL A 34 2.44 0.68 -2.98
C VAL A 34 3.30 1.46 -3.97
N MET A 35 3.07 2.78 -4.09
CA MET A 35 3.68 3.60 -5.14
C MET A 35 5.04 4.19 -4.74
N GLU A 36 5.17 4.69 -3.51
CA GLU A 36 6.31 5.51 -3.06
C GLU A 36 6.81 5.09 -1.68
N VAL A 37 7.12 3.80 -1.54
CA VAL A 37 7.59 3.22 -0.27
C VAL A 37 8.81 3.93 0.32
N GLN A 38 9.65 4.55 -0.52
CA GLN A 38 10.82 5.35 -0.17
C GLN A 38 10.49 6.59 0.66
N ASN A 39 9.34 7.20 0.42
CA ASN A 39 8.92 8.43 1.09
C ASN A 39 8.10 8.15 2.37
N LEU A 40 7.78 6.88 2.62
CA LEU A 40 6.98 6.47 3.76
C LEU A 40 7.83 6.38 5.02
N ARG A 41 7.36 7.02 6.10
CA ARG A 41 8.02 6.90 7.41
C ARG A 41 8.13 5.43 7.85
N PRO A 42 9.29 4.95 8.34
CA PRO A 42 9.51 3.54 8.69
C PRO A 42 8.50 2.96 9.70
N SER A 43 7.94 3.79 10.58
CA SER A 43 6.89 3.38 11.53
C SER A 43 5.62 2.91 10.83
N TYR A 44 5.20 3.61 9.76
CA TYR A 44 4.00 3.26 9.00
C TYR A 44 4.22 1.97 8.22
N TRP A 45 5.42 1.78 7.67
CA TRP A 45 5.81 0.52 7.05
C TRP A 45 5.68 -0.68 8.01
N LYS A 46 6.22 -0.57 9.23
CA LYS A 46 6.08 -1.62 10.26
C LYS A 46 4.62 -1.90 10.63
N PHE A 47 3.79 -0.86 10.71
CA PHE A 47 2.36 -0.99 10.95
C PHE A 47 1.67 -1.80 9.84
N LEU A 48 1.91 -1.45 8.57
CA LEU A 48 1.32 -2.15 7.42
C LEU A 48 1.77 -3.61 7.33
N LEU A 49 3.05 -3.89 7.62
CA LEU A 49 3.55 -5.27 7.68
C LEU A 49 2.89 -6.08 8.79
N ARG A 50 2.68 -5.48 9.97
CA ARG A 50 1.98 -6.16 11.06
C ARG A 50 0.52 -6.47 10.69
N LEU A 51 -0.17 -5.52 10.06
CA LEU A 51 -1.56 -5.66 9.64
C LEU A 51 -1.73 -6.77 8.59
N THR A 52 -0.79 -6.88 7.66
CA THR A 52 -0.83 -7.85 6.55
C THR A 52 -0.08 -9.15 6.84
N LYS A 53 0.42 -9.35 8.06
CA LYS A 53 1.27 -10.49 8.45
C LYS A 53 2.48 -10.66 7.52
N GLY A 54 3.09 -9.55 7.13
CA GLY A 54 4.28 -9.50 6.26
C GLY A 54 4.02 -9.71 4.77
N ARG A 55 2.79 -10.07 4.36
CA ARG A 55 2.46 -10.36 2.95
C ARG A 55 2.63 -9.15 2.05
N PHE A 56 2.47 -7.94 2.59
CA PHE A 56 2.63 -6.70 1.82
C PHE A 56 4.07 -6.47 1.31
N ALA A 57 5.07 -7.10 1.92
CA ALA A 57 6.44 -7.08 1.41
C ALA A 57 6.60 -7.92 0.14
N LEU A 58 5.74 -8.91 -0.11
CA LEU A 58 5.85 -9.90 -1.19
C LEU A 58 5.15 -9.46 -2.49
N MET A 59 4.83 -8.17 -2.63
CA MET A 59 4.27 -7.66 -3.87
C MET A 59 5.35 -7.53 -4.95
N ASN A 60 5.01 -7.91 -6.19
CA ASN A 60 5.87 -7.65 -7.33
C ASN A 60 5.89 -6.14 -7.58
N ARG A 61 6.95 -5.45 -7.15
CA ARG A 61 7.06 -3.99 -7.32
C ARG A 61 7.65 -3.59 -8.66
N LYS A 62 8.32 -4.49 -9.37
CA LYS A 62 8.89 -4.21 -10.70
C LYS A 62 7.81 -3.82 -11.71
N VAL A 63 6.64 -4.46 -11.65
CA VAL A 63 5.52 -4.12 -12.53
C VAL A 63 4.93 -2.73 -12.27
N LEU A 64 5.20 -2.15 -11.10
CA LEU A 64 4.74 -0.81 -10.73
C LEU A 64 5.73 0.28 -11.17
N ASP A 65 6.97 -0.07 -11.50
CA ASP A 65 7.96 0.91 -11.96
C ASP A 65 7.57 1.55 -13.31
N VAL A 66 6.66 0.93 -14.07
CA VAL A 66 6.07 1.50 -15.30
C VAL A 66 5.38 2.84 -15.02
N PHE A 67 4.91 3.08 -13.79
CA PHE A 67 4.31 4.37 -13.40
C PHE A 67 5.34 5.44 -13.05
N GLY A 68 6.65 5.17 -13.15
CA GLY A 68 7.72 6.12 -12.89
C GLY A 68 7.94 6.45 -11.41
N THR A 69 7.32 5.71 -10.47
CA THR A 69 7.40 6.01 -9.03
C THR A 69 8.57 5.32 -8.31
N GLU A 70 9.45 4.63 -9.05
CA GLU A 70 10.60 3.87 -8.53
C GLU A 70 10.21 2.92 -7.37
N ALA A 71 9.00 2.34 -7.41
CA ALA A 71 8.44 1.55 -6.33
C ALA A 71 9.35 0.37 -5.93
N SER A 72 10.13 -0.18 -6.86
CA SER A 72 11.03 -1.30 -6.58
C SER A 72 12.37 -0.92 -5.96
N LYS A 73 12.73 0.38 -5.87
CA LYS A 73 14.08 0.87 -5.52
C LYS A 73 14.68 0.29 -4.24
N HIS A 74 13.89 0.16 -3.17
CA HIS A 74 14.33 -0.38 -1.88
C HIS A 74 14.11 -1.89 -1.72
N PHE A 75 13.60 -2.56 -2.75
CA PHE A 75 13.33 -3.99 -2.74
C PHE A 75 14.32 -4.71 -3.63
N LYS A 76 14.84 -5.87 -3.19
CA LYS A 76 15.86 -6.65 -3.91
C LYS A 76 15.31 -7.37 -5.17
N GLY A 77 14.48 -6.69 -5.96
CA GLY A 77 13.90 -7.23 -7.18
C GLY A 77 13.09 -8.51 -6.98
N PHE A 78 12.31 -8.58 -5.90
CA PHE A 78 11.47 -9.74 -5.61
C PHE A 78 10.48 -9.99 -6.76
N THR A 79 10.61 -11.16 -7.39
CA THR A 79 9.64 -11.66 -8.38
C THR A 79 8.93 -12.87 -7.77
N PRO A 80 7.60 -12.81 -7.56
CA PRO A 80 6.86 -13.97 -7.07
C PRO A 80 6.91 -15.11 -8.10
N LYS A 81 7.06 -16.35 -7.61
CA LYS A 81 6.93 -17.55 -8.44
C LYS A 81 5.44 -17.78 -8.70
N LEU A 82 4.91 -17.23 -9.80
CA LEU A 82 3.54 -17.51 -10.23
C LEU A 82 3.54 -18.70 -11.20
N ASP A 83 2.41 -19.39 -11.28
CA ASP A 83 2.23 -20.50 -12.22
C ASP A 83 2.06 -19.92 -13.65
N PRO A 84 2.90 -20.32 -14.63
CA PRO A 84 2.81 -19.80 -16.00
C PRO A 84 1.43 -19.93 -16.63
N LYS A 85 0.62 -20.93 -16.23
CA LYS A 85 -0.73 -21.13 -16.78
C LYS A 85 -1.72 -20.00 -16.47
N TYR A 86 -1.42 -19.17 -15.47
CA TYR A 86 -2.25 -18.04 -15.05
C TYR A 86 -1.58 -16.68 -15.33
N MET A 87 -0.45 -16.66 -16.03
CA MET A 87 0.20 -15.41 -16.41
C MET A 87 -0.24 -14.98 -17.82
N LEU A 88 -0.66 -13.72 -17.96
CA LEU A 88 -0.89 -13.09 -19.28
C LEU A 88 0.42 -12.76 -20.01
N VAL A 89 1.50 -12.56 -19.24
CA VAL A 89 2.83 -12.21 -19.77
C VAL A 89 3.85 -13.22 -19.23
N PRO A 90 4.69 -13.81 -20.08
CA PRO A 90 5.72 -14.75 -19.64
C PRO A 90 6.69 -14.11 -18.62
N PRO A 91 7.16 -14.86 -17.62
CA PRO A 91 8.15 -14.36 -16.68
C PRO A 91 9.46 -14.02 -17.40
N GLY A 92 9.92 -12.77 -17.27
CA GLY A 92 11.17 -12.28 -17.86
C GLY A 92 11.02 -11.36 -19.07
N VAL A 93 9.80 -11.02 -19.50
CA VAL A 93 9.55 -9.99 -20.51
C VAL A 93 9.36 -8.64 -19.81
N ASP A 94 10.14 -7.64 -20.22
CA ASP A 94 9.92 -6.25 -19.78
C ASP A 94 8.58 -5.77 -20.34
N VAL A 95 7.65 -5.47 -19.44
CA VAL A 95 6.32 -4.97 -19.82
C VAL A 95 6.47 -3.50 -20.20
N ALA A 96 6.81 -3.25 -21.47
CA ALA A 96 6.74 -1.92 -22.06
C ALA A 96 5.27 -1.63 -22.42
N LEU A 97 4.58 -0.87 -21.56
CA LEU A 97 3.28 -0.31 -21.93
C LEU A 97 3.54 0.87 -22.88
N SER A 98 3.05 0.77 -24.12
CA SER A 98 3.11 1.81 -25.16
C SER A 98 2.16 2.97 -24.84
#